data_AF-A0A6J4U5J2-F1
#
_entry.id   AF-A0A6J4U5J2-F1
#
_cell.length_a   1.000
_cell.length_b   1.000
_cell.length_c   1.000
_cell.angle_alpha   90.00
_cell.angle_beta   90.00
_cell.angle_gamma   90.00
#
_symmetry.space_group_name_H-M   'P 1'
#
loop_
_entity.id
_entity.type
_entity.pdbx_description
1 polymer ?
#
loop_
_entity_poly.entity_id
_entity_poly.type
_entity_poly.pdbx_seq_one_letter_code
_entity_poly.pdbx_strand_id
1 'polypeptide(L)'
;MSGTVTRFAPSPTGRLHLGHAYSALLAHRFARERGGAFLLRIEDIDPGRSRAEHVDGIVEDLEWLGIGWDGEILYQSQRLPLYAEALERLRARGLVYPCFCTRKAIAAEVAESAAAPHDGHAPPYPGTCRGMAGAEERIRTEPHAWRLDFAKAAGVTGELSWHDDGREIRAEPERFGDVVLARKDAPTSYHLAVTIDDAAQGVTDIVR
;
A
#
# COMPACT_ATOMS: atom_id res chain seq x y z
N MET A 1 21.52 -13.21 12.79
CA MET A 1 20.25 -13.97 12.75
C MET A 1 19.14 -12.93 12.74
N SER A 2 18.39 -12.81 11.66
CA SER A 2 17.28 -11.85 11.58
C SER A 2 16.15 -12.42 12.44
N GLY A 3 15.80 -11.71 13.52
CA GLY A 3 14.66 -12.06 14.36
C GLY A 3 13.34 -11.73 13.67
N THR A 4 12.23 -12.26 14.18
CA THR A 4 10.87 -11.89 13.75
C THR A 4 10.65 -10.39 13.97
N VAL A 5 10.16 -9.69 12.96
CA VAL A 5 9.75 -8.29 13.03
C VAL A 5 8.33 -8.17 12.49
N THR A 6 7.39 -7.77 13.34
CA THR A 6 6.02 -7.43 12.97
C THR A 6 5.78 -5.94 13.13
N ARG A 7 4.65 -5.45 12.62
CA ARG A 7 4.23 -4.06 12.80
C ARG A 7 2.72 -3.91 12.88
N PHE A 8 2.28 -2.95 13.69
CA PHE A 8 0.94 -2.38 13.59
C PHE A 8 1.03 -1.05 12.83
N ALA A 9 0.26 -0.95 11.75
CA ALA A 9 0.38 0.14 10.78
C ALA A 9 -0.96 0.89 10.55
N PRO A 10 -1.56 1.55 11.56
CA PRO A 10 -2.85 2.22 11.41
C PRO A 10 -2.75 3.54 10.63
N SER A 11 -3.79 3.86 9.86
CA SER A 11 -4.01 5.22 9.36
C SER A 11 -4.75 6.07 10.41
N PRO A 12 -4.29 7.29 10.73
CA PRO A 12 -4.89 8.12 11.78
C PRO A 12 -6.12 8.89 11.27
N THR A 13 -7.13 8.17 10.79
CA THR A 13 -8.36 8.72 10.19
C THR A 13 -9.59 8.59 11.08
N GLY A 14 -9.40 8.14 12.31
CA GLY A 14 -10.43 7.95 13.33
C GLY A 14 -9.87 7.22 14.55
N ARG A 15 -10.72 6.96 15.54
CA ARG A 15 -10.36 6.13 16.70
C ARG A 15 -10.14 4.67 16.30
N LEU A 16 -9.32 3.95 17.07
CA LEU A 16 -9.19 2.50 16.89
C LEU A 16 -10.53 1.82 17.17
N HIS A 17 -10.85 0.81 16.37
CA HIS A 17 -11.98 -0.09 16.62
C HIS A 17 -11.47 -1.45 17.08
N LEU A 18 -12.36 -2.33 17.55
CA LEU A 18 -11.98 -3.65 18.09
C LEU A 18 -11.11 -4.48 17.13
N GLY A 19 -11.40 -4.45 15.82
CA GLY A 19 -10.54 -5.11 14.83
C GLY A 19 -9.09 -4.60 14.80
N HIS A 20 -8.86 -3.30 14.99
CA HIS A 20 -7.51 -2.74 15.10
C HIS A 20 -6.80 -3.21 16.35
N ALA A 21 -7.48 -3.14 17.51
CA ALA A 21 -6.93 -3.62 18.78
C ALA A 21 -6.57 -5.11 18.71
N TYR A 22 -7.44 -5.91 18.08
CA TYR A 22 -7.18 -7.34 17.87
C TYR A 22 -5.98 -7.59 16.96
N SER A 23 -5.88 -6.89 15.82
CA SER A 23 -4.75 -6.99 14.90
C SER A 23 -3.42 -6.59 15.57
N ALA A 24 -3.41 -5.47 16.30
CA ALA A 24 -2.25 -5.02 17.08
C ALA A 24 -1.83 -6.05 18.13
N LEU A 25 -2.79 -6.62 18.86
CA LEU A 25 -2.54 -7.65 19.88
C LEU A 25 -1.92 -8.92 19.26
N LEU A 26 -2.45 -9.39 18.12
CA LEU A 26 -1.92 -10.57 17.44
C LEU A 26 -0.50 -10.32 16.92
N ALA A 27 -0.27 -9.19 16.25
CA ALA A 27 1.04 -8.82 15.74
C ALA A 27 2.09 -8.68 16.87
N HIS A 28 1.71 -8.03 17.97
CA HIS A 28 2.55 -7.89 19.15
C HIS A 28 2.87 -9.24 19.77
N ARG A 29 1.84 -10.07 20.04
CA ARG A 29 2.03 -11.42 20.60
C ARG A 29 2.92 -12.30 19.72
N PHE A 30 2.70 -12.27 18.40
CA PHE A 30 3.48 -13.05 17.45
C PHE A 30 4.99 -12.75 17.53
N ALA A 31 5.34 -11.45 17.61
CA ALA A 31 6.72 -11.02 17.81
C ALA A 31 7.25 -11.42 19.19
N ARG A 32 6.52 -11.13 20.28
CA ARG A 32 6.99 -11.41 21.65
C ARG A 32 7.23 -12.91 21.91
N GLU A 33 6.34 -13.79 21.44
CA GLU A 33 6.51 -15.25 21.56
C GLU A 33 7.75 -15.78 20.83
N ARG A 34 8.27 -15.04 19.85
CA ARG A 34 9.45 -15.40 19.06
C ARG A 34 10.70 -14.61 19.45
N GLY A 35 10.64 -13.82 20.52
CA GLY A 35 11.73 -12.92 20.92
C GLY A 35 12.06 -11.87 19.85
N GLY A 36 11.05 -11.51 19.04
CA GLY A 36 11.15 -10.54 17.95
C GLY A 36 10.79 -9.11 18.35
N ALA A 37 10.74 -8.24 17.35
CA ALA A 37 10.37 -6.83 17.49
C ALA A 37 8.95 -6.57 16.95
N PHE A 38 8.21 -5.69 17.63
CA PHE A 38 6.91 -5.20 17.22
C PHE A 38 6.99 -3.69 17.02
N LEU A 39 6.78 -3.22 15.79
CA LEU A 39 6.92 -1.81 15.42
C LEU A 39 5.57 -1.10 15.34
N LEU A 40 5.56 0.20 15.62
CA LEU A 40 4.41 1.08 15.34
C LEU A 40 4.73 1.99 14.15
N ARG A 41 3.86 1.98 13.14
CA ARG A 41 3.94 2.84 11.96
C ARG A 41 2.62 3.59 11.74
N ILE A 42 2.67 4.91 11.66
CA ILE A 42 1.51 5.74 11.35
C ILE A 42 1.44 5.94 9.83
N GLU A 43 0.37 5.46 9.21
CA GLU A 43 0.14 5.56 7.77
C GLU A 43 -0.64 6.83 7.40
N ASP A 44 0.02 7.97 7.55
CA ASP A 44 -0.52 9.33 7.42
C ASP A 44 -0.23 10.01 6.06
N ILE A 45 -0.10 9.23 4.98
CA ILE A 45 0.14 9.74 3.62
C ILE A 45 -1.03 10.54 3.02
N ASP A 46 -2.18 10.58 3.70
CA ASP A 46 -3.36 11.36 3.30
C ASP A 46 -3.60 12.51 4.30
N PRO A 47 -3.07 13.72 4.05
CA PRO A 47 -3.18 14.83 4.99
C PRO A 47 -4.63 15.33 5.14
N GLY A 48 -5.49 15.10 4.14
CA GLY A 48 -6.89 15.50 4.20
C GLY A 48 -7.68 14.68 5.23
N ARG A 49 -7.28 13.42 5.46
CA ARG A 49 -7.95 12.49 6.38
C ARG A 49 -7.19 12.25 7.69
N SER A 50 -5.89 12.53 7.72
CA SER A 50 -5.05 12.31 8.91
C SER A 50 -5.22 13.44 9.92
N ARG A 51 -5.31 13.11 11.21
CA ARG A 51 -5.38 14.10 12.31
C ARG A 51 -4.43 13.72 13.43
N ALA A 52 -3.74 14.72 14.01
CA ALA A 52 -2.84 14.51 15.15
C ALA A 52 -3.55 13.89 16.35
N GLU A 53 -4.78 14.34 16.65
CA GLU A 53 -5.60 13.77 17.73
C GLU A 53 -5.89 12.26 17.57
N HIS A 54 -5.90 11.75 16.33
CA HIS A 54 -6.07 10.32 16.09
C HIS A 54 -4.75 9.56 16.27
N VAL A 55 -3.61 10.18 16.00
CA VAL A 55 -2.29 9.62 16.34
C VAL A 55 -2.16 9.49 17.86
N ASP A 56 -2.49 10.56 18.60
CA ASP A 56 -2.44 10.56 20.06
C ASP A 56 -3.36 9.48 20.64
N GLY A 57 -4.59 9.37 20.12
CA GLY A 57 -5.52 8.32 20.52
C GLY A 57 -5.05 6.90 20.20
N ILE A 58 -4.37 6.68 19.06
CA ILE A 58 -3.77 5.38 18.74
C ILE A 58 -2.71 5.00 19.80
N VAL A 59 -1.86 5.95 20.18
CA VAL A 59 -0.81 5.75 21.18
C VAL A 59 -1.43 5.47 22.55
N GLU A 60 -2.39 6.28 22.97
CA GLU A 60 -3.12 6.11 24.24
C GLU A 60 -3.83 4.74 24.32
N ASP A 61 -4.53 4.34 23.26
CA ASP A 61 -5.25 3.06 23.21
C ASP A 61 -4.27 1.87 23.32
N LEU A 62 -3.12 1.92 22.64
CA LEU A 62 -2.11 0.86 22.72
C LEU A 62 -1.47 0.77 24.11
N GLU A 63 -1.13 1.91 24.71
CA GLU A 63 -0.59 1.98 26.08
C GLU A 63 -1.61 1.44 27.10
N TRP A 64 -2.88 1.84 26.98
CA TRP A 64 -3.96 1.36 27.85
C TRP A 64 -4.17 -0.16 27.73
N LEU A 65 -4.03 -0.72 26.52
CA LEU A 65 -4.08 -2.16 26.27
C LEU A 65 -2.81 -2.90 26.74
N GLY A 66 -1.77 -2.18 27.16
CA GLY A 66 -0.48 -2.77 27.54
C GLY A 66 0.34 -3.29 26.34
N ILE A 67 0.11 -2.75 25.15
CA ILE A 67 0.79 -3.12 23.90
C ILE A 67 1.92 -2.11 23.63
N GLY A 68 3.13 -2.43 24.08
CA GLY A 68 4.32 -1.63 23.80
C GLY A 68 5.00 -2.02 22.48
N TRP A 69 5.51 -1.03 21.74
CA TRP A 69 6.32 -1.21 20.52
C TRP A 69 7.79 -0.94 20.76
N ASP A 70 8.63 -1.47 19.87
CA ASP A 70 10.07 -1.35 19.89
C ASP A 70 10.53 -0.23 18.93
N GLY A 71 11.45 0.61 19.40
CA GLY A 71 12.00 1.72 18.62
C GLY A 71 11.09 2.95 18.53
N GLU A 72 11.44 3.86 17.63
CA GLU A 72 10.66 5.08 17.38
C GLU A 72 9.44 4.81 16.48
N ILE A 73 8.38 5.59 16.68
CA ILE A 73 7.21 5.57 15.79
C ILE A 73 7.63 6.11 14.43
N LEU A 74 7.35 5.34 13.37
CA LEU A 74 7.58 5.78 12.00
C LEU A 74 6.33 6.49 11.45
N TYR A 75 6.51 7.66 10.84
CA TYR A 75 5.44 8.41 10.16
C TYR A 75 5.67 8.41 8.65
N GLN A 76 4.71 7.92 7.87
CA GLN A 76 4.87 7.86 6.41
C GLN A 76 4.91 9.24 5.75
N SER A 77 4.26 10.24 6.34
CA SER A 77 4.31 11.64 5.90
C SER A 77 5.73 12.20 5.90
N GLN A 78 6.64 11.67 6.73
CA GLN A 78 8.05 12.07 6.78
C GLN A 78 8.92 11.33 5.74
N ARG A 79 8.34 10.40 4.99
CA ARG A 79 9.07 9.49 4.09
C ARG A 79 8.67 9.63 2.62
N LEU A 80 7.87 10.64 2.30
CA LEU A 80 7.44 10.94 0.94
C LEU A 80 8.59 10.98 -0.10
N PRO A 81 9.78 11.53 0.20
CA PRO A 81 10.90 11.49 -0.74
C PRO A 81 11.33 10.06 -1.13
N LEU A 82 11.32 9.11 -0.19
CA LEU A 82 11.70 7.73 -0.44
C LEU A 82 10.71 7.03 -1.39
N TYR A 83 9.42 7.35 -1.27
CA TYR A 83 8.40 6.82 -2.16
C TYR A 83 8.52 7.41 -3.57
N ALA A 84 8.81 8.71 -3.67
CA ALA A 84 9.07 9.36 -4.95
C ALA A 84 10.28 8.72 -5.65
N GLU A 85 11.38 8.48 -4.94
CA GLU A 85 12.54 7.76 -5.48
C GLU A 85 12.20 6.34 -5.93
N ALA A 86 11.38 5.61 -5.17
CA ALA A 86 10.93 4.27 -5.54
C ALA A 86 10.10 4.29 -6.84
N LEU A 87 9.19 5.26 -6.97
CA LEU A 87 8.41 5.47 -8.17
C LEU A 87 9.31 5.80 -9.38
N GLU A 88 10.31 6.68 -9.20
CA GLU A 88 11.26 7.03 -10.25
C GLU A 88 12.07 5.82 -10.72
N ARG A 89 12.49 4.92 -9.81
CA ARG A 89 13.13 3.66 -10.20
C ARG A 89 12.22 2.76 -11.04
N LEU A 90 10.94 2.67 -10.70
CA LEU A 90 9.97 1.93 -11.52
C LEU A 90 9.75 2.60 -12.89
N ARG A 91 9.73 3.94 -12.92
CA ARG A 91 9.58 4.73 -14.14
C ARG A 91 10.76 4.56 -15.08
N ALA A 92 11.99 4.64 -14.56
CA ALA A 92 13.22 4.41 -15.31
C ALA A 92 13.29 3.00 -15.93
N ARG A 93 12.61 2.02 -15.31
CA ARG A 93 12.49 0.65 -15.82
C ARG A 93 11.30 0.43 -16.76
N GLY A 94 10.51 1.47 -17.03
CA GLY A 94 9.33 1.39 -17.89
C GLY A 94 8.19 0.54 -17.31
N LEU A 95 8.16 0.35 -15.99
CA LEU A 95 7.17 -0.48 -15.28
C LEU A 95 5.93 0.30 -14.82
N VAL A 96 5.92 1.61 -14.99
CA VAL A 96 4.76 2.46 -14.67
C VAL A 96 4.44 3.36 -15.85
N TYR A 97 3.19 3.79 -15.93
CA TYR A 97 2.73 4.77 -16.93
C TYR A 97 1.75 5.77 -16.30
N PRO A 98 1.67 6.99 -16.84
CA PRO A 98 0.75 8.00 -16.35
C PRO A 98 -0.68 7.70 -16.80
N CYS A 99 -1.64 7.91 -15.91
CA CYS A 99 -3.06 7.77 -16.16
C CYS A 99 -3.78 9.09 -15.91
N PHE A 100 -4.42 9.60 -16.96
CA PHE A 100 -5.16 10.86 -16.95
C PHE A 100 -6.65 10.67 -16.67
N CYS A 101 -7.15 9.43 -16.72
CA CYS A 101 -8.56 9.11 -16.52
C CYS A 101 -9.10 9.63 -15.18
N THR A 102 -10.35 10.10 -15.19
CA THR A 102 -11.12 10.38 -13.97
C THR A 102 -11.78 9.08 -13.48
N ARG A 103 -12.16 9.01 -12.20
CA ARG A 103 -12.92 7.86 -11.68
C ARG A 103 -14.21 7.61 -12.48
N LYS A 104 -14.90 8.69 -12.89
CA LYS A 104 -16.11 8.61 -13.72
C LYS A 104 -15.82 8.01 -15.10
N ALA A 105 -14.74 8.43 -15.75
CA ALA A 105 -14.35 7.87 -17.06
C ALA A 105 -13.99 6.38 -16.96
N ILE A 106 -13.28 5.98 -15.90
CA ILE A 106 -12.96 4.57 -15.63
C ILE A 106 -14.23 3.75 -15.46
N ALA A 107 -15.18 4.24 -14.65
CA ALA A 107 -16.43 3.53 -14.39
C ALA A 107 -17.30 3.37 -15.66
N ALA A 108 -17.32 4.40 -16.53
CA ALA A 108 -18.03 4.33 -17.81
C ALA A 108 -17.42 3.27 -18.73
N GLU A 109 -16.10 3.30 -18.92
CA GLU A 109 -15.36 2.32 -19.73
C GLU A 109 -15.57 0.88 -19.23
N VAL A 110 -15.49 0.68 -17.91
CA VAL A 110 -15.77 -0.60 -17.27
C VAL A 110 -17.19 -1.09 -17.60
N ALA A 111 -18.19 -0.23 -17.46
CA ALA A 111 -19.58 -0.58 -17.71
C ALA A 111 -19.84 -0.95 -19.18
N GLU A 112 -19.14 -0.29 -20.11
CA GLU A 112 -19.21 -0.58 -21.55
C GLU A 112 -18.48 -1.88 -21.93
N SER A 113 -17.39 -2.21 -21.23
CA SER A 113 -16.54 -3.36 -21.53
C SER A 113 -17.12 -4.74 -21.15
N ALA A 114 -18.34 -4.80 -20.60
CA ALA A 114 -19.05 -6.01 -20.16
C ALA A 114 -18.29 -6.92 -19.17
N ALA A 115 -17.15 -6.47 -18.63
CA ALA A 115 -16.41 -7.14 -17.57
C ALA A 115 -17.06 -6.82 -16.21
N ALA A 116 -18.15 -7.54 -15.89
CA ALA A 116 -18.71 -7.55 -14.55
C ALA A 116 -18.20 -8.79 -13.79
N PRO A 117 -17.28 -8.66 -12.83
CA PRO A 117 -16.92 -9.76 -11.96
C PRO A 117 -18.07 -10.07 -11.00
N HIS A 118 -18.45 -11.35 -10.91
CA HIS A 118 -19.44 -11.87 -9.96
C HIS A 118 -18.85 -12.16 -8.56
N ASP A 119 -17.62 -11.72 -8.28
CA ASP A 119 -16.82 -12.08 -7.10
C ASP A 119 -16.66 -10.94 -6.07
N GLY A 120 -17.39 -9.84 -6.23
CA GLY A 120 -17.45 -8.75 -5.23
C GLY A 120 -16.26 -7.79 -5.23
N HIS A 121 -15.30 -7.95 -6.14
CA HIS A 121 -14.22 -6.99 -6.35
C HIS A 121 -14.57 -5.94 -7.40
N ALA A 122 -14.05 -4.73 -7.23
CA ALA A 122 -14.16 -3.71 -8.28
C ALA A 122 -13.39 -4.20 -9.52
N PRO A 123 -13.96 -4.09 -10.73
CA PRO A 123 -13.31 -4.51 -11.95
C PRO A 123 -11.96 -3.81 -12.15
N PRO A 124 -10.96 -4.51 -12.73
CA PRO A 124 -9.63 -3.95 -12.93
C PRO A 124 -9.69 -2.76 -13.89
N TYR A 125 -8.69 -1.87 -13.78
CA TYR A 125 -8.58 -0.73 -14.69
C TYR A 125 -8.45 -1.22 -16.15
N PRO A 126 -9.26 -0.71 -17.10
CA PRO A 126 -9.32 -1.21 -18.47
C PRO A 126 -8.07 -0.89 -19.33
N GLY A 127 -7.08 -0.18 -18.78
CA GLY A 127 -5.84 0.08 -19.51
C GLY A 127 -5.91 1.24 -20.50
N THR A 128 -6.92 2.10 -20.46
CA THR A 128 -7.17 3.19 -21.44
C THR A 128 -5.97 4.11 -21.69
N CYS A 129 -5.13 4.36 -20.67
CA CYS A 129 -3.93 5.20 -20.80
C CYS A 129 -2.63 4.41 -21.04
N ARG A 130 -2.69 3.07 -21.07
CA ARG A 130 -1.50 2.24 -21.25
C ARG A 130 -0.96 2.42 -22.67
N GLY A 131 0.32 2.76 -22.80
CA GLY A 131 0.97 2.96 -24.11
C GLY A 131 0.47 4.16 -24.92
N MET A 132 -0.24 5.11 -24.29
CA MET A 132 -0.78 6.29 -24.95
C MET A 132 0.33 7.18 -25.55
N ALA A 133 0.16 7.56 -26.82
CA ALA A 133 1.06 8.53 -27.48
C ALA A 133 0.96 9.93 -26.83
N GLY A 134 2.09 10.63 -26.75
CA GLY A 134 2.14 12.00 -26.19
C GLY A 134 2.01 12.08 -24.67
N ALA A 135 2.08 10.95 -23.95
CA ALA A 135 2.00 10.94 -22.49
C ALA A 135 3.05 11.84 -21.83
N GLU A 136 4.29 11.85 -22.36
CA GLU A 136 5.40 12.69 -21.87
C GLU A 136 5.14 14.20 -21.96
N GLU A 137 4.38 14.66 -22.96
CA GLU A 137 3.96 16.06 -23.04
C GLU A 137 2.88 16.34 -22.00
N ARG A 138 1.86 15.47 -21.93
CA ARG A 138 0.70 15.67 -21.08
C ARG A 138 1.05 15.66 -19.58
N ILE A 139 2.02 14.86 -19.14
CA ILE A 139 2.43 14.87 -17.72
C ILE A 139 2.94 16.24 -17.25
N ARG A 140 3.40 17.12 -18.18
CA ARG A 140 3.87 18.48 -17.86
C ARG A 140 2.74 19.46 -17.55
N THR A 141 1.54 19.21 -18.09
CA THR A 141 0.43 20.18 -18.09
C THR A 141 -0.85 19.64 -17.45
N GLU A 142 -0.97 18.32 -17.28
CA GLU A 142 -2.19 17.68 -16.80
C GLU A 142 -1.99 16.86 -15.52
N PRO A 143 -2.91 16.97 -14.55
CA PRO A 143 -2.93 16.10 -13.38
C PRO A 143 -3.11 14.62 -13.74
N HIS A 144 -2.17 13.78 -13.31
CA HIS A 144 -2.12 12.35 -13.61
C HIS A 144 -1.77 11.51 -12.37
N ALA A 145 -2.23 10.25 -12.38
CA ALA A 145 -1.79 9.24 -11.44
C ALA A 145 -0.72 8.36 -12.10
N TRP A 146 0.14 7.73 -11.33
CA TRP A 146 1.05 6.70 -11.83
C TRP A 146 0.46 5.32 -11.55
N ARG A 147 0.34 4.50 -12.60
CA ARG A 147 -0.13 3.11 -12.50
C ARG A 147 1.00 2.14 -12.79
N LEU A 148 0.99 1.01 -12.10
CA LEU A 148 1.83 -0.14 -12.44
C LEU A 148 1.36 -0.74 -13.76
N ASP A 149 2.27 -0.92 -14.72
CA ASP A 149 2.04 -1.76 -15.89
C ASP A 149 2.16 -3.22 -15.44
N PHE A 150 1.03 -3.84 -15.11
CA PHE A 150 1.02 -5.16 -14.51
C PHE A 150 1.69 -6.20 -15.43
N ALA A 151 1.41 -6.16 -16.73
CA ALA A 151 1.95 -7.12 -17.68
C ALA A 151 3.49 -7.07 -17.74
N LYS A 152 4.07 -5.87 -17.74
CA LYS A 152 5.54 -5.70 -17.69
C LYS A 152 6.11 -6.11 -16.34
N ALA A 153 5.44 -5.74 -15.24
CA ALA A 153 5.88 -6.09 -13.89
C ALA A 153 5.89 -7.62 -13.68
N ALA A 154 4.85 -8.32 -14.14
CA ALA A 154 4.76 -9.78 -14.09
C ALA A 154 5.88 -10.44 -14.90
N GLY A 155 6.25 -9.88 -16.06
CA GLY A 155 7.39 -10.35 -16.85
C GLY A 155 8.74 -10.22 -16.13
N VAL A 156 8.86 -9.32 -15.14
CA VAL A 156 10.06 -9.15 -14.31
C VAL A 156 10.07 -10.10 -13.13
N THR A 157 8.92 -10.29 -12.46
CA THR A 157 8.84 -11.08 -11.22
C THR A 157 8.69 -12.58 -11.48
N GLY A 158 8.07 -12.96 -12.59
CA GLY A 158 7.57 -14.31 -12.79
C GLY A 158 6.37 -14.63 -11.89
N GLU A 159 6.16 -15.92 -11.62
CA GLU A 159 5.13 -16.37 -10.69
C GLU A 159 5.49 -15.98 -9.25
N LEU A 160 4.48 -15.51 -8.51
CA LEU A 160 4.64 -15.05 -7.14
C LEU A 160 3.83 -15.96 -6.20
N SER A 161 4.38 -16.25 -5.03
CA SER A 161 3.69 -16.94 -3.93
C SER A 161 4.04 -16.28 -2.60
N TRP A 162 3.22 -16.52 -1.57
CA TRP A 162 3.54 -16.18 -0.19
C TRP A 162 3.11 -17.33 0.74
N HIS A 163 3.58 -17.29 1.98
CA HIS A 163 3.13 -18.22 3.02
C HIS A 163 2.14 -17.52 3.94
N ASP A 164 0.99 -18.15 4.18
CA ASP A 164 -0.02 -17.71 5.13
C ASP A 164 -0.41 -18.90 6.02
N ASP A 165 -0.26 -18.73 7.33
CA ASP A 165 -0.47 -19.78 8.35
C ASP A 165 0.14 -21.15 7.97
N GLY A 166 1.39 -21.13 7.46
CA GLY A 166 2.14 -22.33 7.07
C GLY A 166 1.73 -22.96 5.73
N ARG A 167 0.82 -22.33 4.98
CA ARG A 167 0.41 -22.77 3.64
C ARG A 167 1.00 -21.86 2.59
N GLU A 168 1.56 -22.44 1.53
CA GLU A 168 1.91 -21.67 0.35
C GLU A 168 0.65 -21.29 -0.42
N ILE A 169 0.51 -20.01 -0.73
CA ILE A 169 -0.57 -19.43 -1.52
C ILE A 169 0.05 -18.84 -2.78
N ARG A 170 -0.47 -19.25 -3.95
CA ARG A 170 -0.14 -18.62 -5.22
C ARG A 170 -0.77 -17.23 -5.27
N ALA A 171 0.01 -16.24 -5.67
CA ALA A 171 -0.49 -14.91 -5.90
C ALA A 171 -1.21 -14.80 -7.26
N GLU A 172 -2.35 -14.10 -7.25
CA GLU A 172 -3.17 -13.81 -8.43
C GLU A 172 -3.32 -12.29 -8.64
N PRO A 173 -2.19 -11.54 -8.76
CA PRO A 173 -2.23 -10.08 -8.90
C PRO A 173 -2.95 -9.60 -10.17
N GLU A 174 -3.07 -10.44 -11.20
CA GLU A 174 -3.80 -10.16 -12.43
C GLU A 174 -5.27 -9.81 -12.21
N ARG A 175 -5.88 -10.29 -11.12
CA ARG A 175 -7.26 -9.97 -10.74
C ARG A 175 -7.46 -8.49 -10.42
N PHE A 176 -6.41 -7.79 -9.99
CA PHE A 176 -6.45 -6.38 -9.60
C PHE A 176 -6.01 -5.43 -10.72
N GLY A 177 -5.28 -5.94 -11.72
CA GLY A 177 -4.77 -5.17 -12.86
C GLY A 177 -3.82 -4.04 -12.48
N ASP A 178 -3.86 -2.95 -13.25
CA ASP A 178 -2.91 -1.84 -13.14
C ASP A 178 -3.25 -0.90 -11.96
N VAL A 179 -2.78 -1.28 -10.77
CA VAL A 179 -2.98 -0.51 -9.52
C VAL A 179 -2.27 0.85 -9.54
N VAL A 180 -2.81 1.81 -8.78
CA VAL A 180 -2.22 3.15 -8.62
C VAL A 180 -1.06 3.09 -7.62
N LEU A 181 0.12 3.58 -8.01
CA LEU A 181 1.31 3.71 -7.16
C LEU A 181 1.58 5.15 -6.69
N ALA A 182 1.05 6.14 -7.40
CA ALA A 182 1.00 7.52 -6.93
C ALA A 182 -0.26 8.21 -7.46
N ARG A 183 -0.91 9.02 -6.61
CA ARG A 183 -2.16 9.68 -6.95
C ARG A 183 -1.92 11.05 -7.59
N LYS A 184 -2.98 11.62 -8.16
CA LYS A 184 -2.97 13.00 -8.69
C LYS A 184 -2.77 14.03 -7.56
N ASP A 185 -3.33 13.72 -6.40
CA ASP A 185 -3.44 14.57 -5.21
C ASP A 185 -2.46 14.17 -4.10
N ALA A 186 -1.69 13.10 -4.28
CA ALA A 186 -0.69 12.64 -3.33
C ALA A 186 0.46 11.93 -4.05
N PRO A 187 1.73 12.18 -3.67
CA PRO A 187 2.91 11.68 -4.38
C PRO A 187 3.13 10.16 -4.24
N THR A 188 2.27 9.45 -3.52
CA THR A 188 2.36 8.00 -3.28
C THR A 188 0.96 7.38 -3.14
N SER A 189 0.90 6.06 -3.08
CA SER A 189 -0.27 5.28 -2.70
C SER A 189 0.05 4.40 -1.50
N TYR A 190 -1.00 3.86 -0.86
CA TYR A 190 -0.84 2.87 0.20
C TYR A 190 0.05 1.71 -0.24
N HIS A 191 -0.20 1.14 -1.43
CA HIS A 191 0.54 0.00 -1.95
C HIS A 191 2.05 0.28 -2.10
N LEU A 192 2.43 1.47 -2.58
CA LEU A 192 3.84 1.82 -2.70
C LEU A 192 4.47 2.08 -1.32
N ALA A 193 3.79 2.87 -0.49
CA ALA A 193 4.32 3.26 0.81
C ALA A 193 4.52 2.06 1.75
N VAL A 194 3.50 1.20 1.89
CA VAL A 194 3.54 0.03 2.78
C VAL A 194 4.64 -0.95 2.37
N THR A 195 4.83 -1.21 1.08
CA THR A 195 5.86 -2.13 0.59
C THR A 195 7.27 -1.59 0.81
N ILE A 196 7.49 -0.30 0.58
CA ILE A 196 8.80 0.33 0.80
C ILE A 196 9.13 0.37 2.29
N ASP A 197 8.16 0.63 3.16
CA ASP A 197 8.40 0.71 4.60
C ASP A 197 8.54 -0.64 5.27
N ASP A 198 7.76 -1.65 4.88
CA ASP A 198 7.94 -3.01 5.37
C ASP A 198 9.36 -3.51 5.03
N ALA A 199 9.85 -3.25 3.81
CA ALA A 199 11.22 -3.56 3.42
C ALA A 199 12.27 -2.74 4.20
N ALA A 200 12.07 -1.43 4.37
CA ALA A 200 13.02 -0.55 5.06
C ALA A 200 13.10 -0.81 6.57
N GLN A 201 11.99 -1.21 7.20
CA GLN A 201 11.94 -1.58 8.63
C GLN A 201 12.35 -3.03 8.88
N GLY A 202 12.61 -3.81 7.82
CA GLY A 202 12.96 -5.22 7.94
C GLY A 202 11.82 -6.08 8.49
N VAL A 203 10.56 -5.71 8.21
CA VAL A 203 9.37 -6.48 8.59
C VAL A 203 9.47 -7.86 7.94
N THR A 204 9.39 -8.90 8.76
CA THR A 204 9.47 -10.29 8.31
C THR A 204 8.10 -10.95 8.24
N ASP A 205 7.19 -10.56 9.13
CA ASP A 205 5.87 -11.20 9.28
C ASP A 205 4.77 -10.12 9.35
N ILE A 206 3.88 -10.14 8.35
CA ILE A 206 2.74 -9.23 8.27
C ILE A 206 1.51 -9.92 8.87
N VAL A 207 1.12 -9.49 10.06
CA VAL A 207 -0.15 -9.86 10.70
C VAL A 207 -1.12 -8.70 10.50
N ARG A 208 -2.22 -8.93 9.77
CA ARG A 208 -3.19 -7.88 9.44
C ARG A 208 -4.61 -8.41 9.28
#